data_AF-A0A2P8F695-F1
#
_entry.id   AF-A0A2P8F695-F1
#
_cell.length_a   1.000
_cell.length_b   1.000
_cell.length_c   1.000
_cell.angle_alpha   90.00
_cell.angle_beta   90.00
_cell.angle_gamma   90.00
#
_symmetry.space_group_name_H-M   'P 1'
#
loop_
_entity.id
_entity.type
_entity.pdbx_description
1 polymer ?
#
loop_
_entity_poly.entity_id
_entity_poly.type
_entity_poly.pdbx_seq_one_letter_code
_entity_poly.pdbx_strand_id
1 'polypeptide(L)'
;MRFFRGIAVPAKKAEHTVTNICQNGLTNGQGWWHMEHEHPGDLANLFDKHDLSIEDTRSGSGAVAAVCGCGDESGAIYYACRHNRSSDHNTPILIEFEADKSAAAVDGKDFLYSVFQGGDPERARPVLERSFGKAVQRYADRAWSTEDQSFRIAMCNLAIHDPEVIEAHHKNELVLAGRHGTIFRSAFTVTLPVGPEAIIRVSHPVPTQFVPQPDVRLVDLVRFAK
;
A
#
# COMPACT_ATOMS: atom_id res chain seq x y z
N MET A 1 -12.14 -3.12 -7.87
CA MET A 1 -11.42 -1.81 -7.82
C MET A 1 -10.28 -1.85 -8.81
N ARG A 2 -9.93 -0.72 -9.42
CA ARG A 2 -8.86 -0.64 -10.42
C ARG A 2 -7.54 -0.26 -9.76
N PHE A 3 -6.48 -1.02 -10.03
CA PHE A 3 -5.15 -0.78 -9.49
C PHE A 3 -4.13 -0.67 -10.61
N PHE A 4 -3.02 -0.03 -10.30
CA PHE A 4 -1.90 0.16 -11.21
C PHE A 4 -0.62 -0.32 -10.55
N ARG A 5 0.17 -1.14 -11.25
CA ARG A 5 1.48 -1.60 -10.79
C ARG A 5 2.55 -1.16 -11.78
N GLY A 6 3.56 -0.48 -11.27
CA GLY A 6 4.73 -0.09 -12.04
C GLY A 6 5.94 -0.92 -11.69
N ILE A 7 6.51 -1.62 -12.67
CA ILE A 7 7.76 -2.36 -12.52
C ILE A 7 8.80 -1.87 -13.52
N ALA A 8 10.06 -2.11 -13.22
CA ALA A 8 11.13 -2.02 -14.21
C ALA A 8 11.75 -3.40 -14.37
N VAL A 9 12.05 -3.80 -15.60
CA VAL A 9 12.66 -5.10 -15.91
C VAL A 9 13.86 -4.92 -16.84
N PRO A 10 14.73 -5.93 -16.97
CA PRO A 10 15.80 -5.89 -17.95
C PRO A 10 15.22 -5.80 -19.37
N ALA A 11 15.78 -4.94 -20.22
CA ALA A 11 15.30 -4.72 -21.59
C ALA A 11 15.12 -6.01 -22.39
N LYS A 12 16.04 -6.97 -22.25
CA LYS A 12 15.96 -8.28 -22.93
C LYS A 12 14.78 -9.16 -22.50
N LYS A 13 14.18 -8.88 -21.34
CA LYS A 13 13.03 -9.62 -20.77
C LYS A 13 11.71 -8.89 -20.94
N ALA A 14 11.70 -7.63 -21.40
CA ALA A 14 10.53 -6.77 -21.39
C ALA A 14 9.33 -7.38 -22.12
N GLU A 15 9.49 -7.75 -23.40
CA GLU A 15 8.42 -8.36 -24.21
C GLU A 15 7.91 -9.68 -23.64
N HIS A 16 8.82 -10.52 -23.14
CA HIS A 16 8.46 -11.76 -22.48
C HIS A 16 7.64 -11.51 -21.21
N THR A 17 8.03 -10.54 -20.38
CA THR A 17 7.28 -10.14 -19.19
C THR A 17 5.89 -9.62 -19.56
N VAL A 18 5.77 -8.76 -20.57
CA VAL A 18 4.47 -8.26 -21.05
C VAL A 18 3.57 -9.41 -21.48
N THR A 19 4.09 -10.29 -22.35
CA THR A 19 3.35 -11.47 -22.85
C THR A 19 2.92 -12.38 -21.70
N ASN A 20 3.83 -12.67 -20.77
CA ASN A 20 3.53 -13.52 -19.62
C ASN A 20 2.46 -12.93 -18.71
N ILE A 21 2.47 -11.62 -18.44
CA ILE A 21 1.44 -10.96 -17.63
C ILE A 21 0.09 -11.00 -18.35
N CYS A 22 0.07 -10.75 -19.66
CA CYS A 22 -1.18 -10.82 -20.44
C CYS A 22 -1.76 -12.23 -20.49
N GLN A 23 -0.92 -13.27 -20.54
CA GLN A 23 -1.36 -14.67 -20.66
C GLN A 23 -1.70 -15.31 -19.31
N ASN A 24 -0.91 -15.03 -18.28
CA ASN A 24 -0.93 -15.74 -17.00
C ASN A 24 -1.33 -14.84 -15.82
N GLY A 25 -1.52 -13.54 -16.05
CA GLY A 25 -1.76 -12.57 -14.99
C GLY A 25 -0.53 -12.32 -14.13
N LEU A 26 -0.77 -11.82 -12.92
CA LEU A 26 0.27 -11.66 -11.90
C LEU A 26 0.26 -12.89 -11.01
N THR A 27 1.42 -13.54 -10.90
CA THR A 27 1.63 -14.73 -10.08
C THR A 27 2.82 -14.55 -9.15
N ASN A 28 2.94 -15.43 -8.15
CA ASN A 28 4.07 -15.39 -7.23
C ASN A 28 5.40 -15.59 -7.99
N GLY A 29 6.44 -14.82 -7.64
CA GLY A 29 7.75 -14.83 -8.29
C GLY A 29 7.94 -13.83 -9.44
N GLN A 30 6.91 -13.07 -9.82
CA GLN A 30 7.01 -11.98 -10.79
C GLN A 30 7.40 -10.65 -10.12
N GLY A 31 8.62 -10.59 -9.58
CA GLY A 31 9.17 -9.40 -8.93
C GLY A 31 10.32 -9.71 -7.99
N TRP A 32 11.04 -8.66 -7.58
CA TRP A 32 12.13 -8.77 -6.61
C TRP A 32 11.66 -8.77 -5.16
N TRP A 33 10.50 -8.17 -4.92
CA TRP A 33 9.94 -8.04 -3.57
C TRP A 33 8.94 -9.16 -3.32
N HIS A 34 9.24 -10.00 -2.33
CA HIS A 34 8.28 -10.91 -1.75
C HIS A 34 7.42 -10.13 -0.76
N MET A 35 6.17 -9.90 -1.14
CA MET A 35 5.18 -9.28 -0.27
C MET A 35 4.21 -10.35 0.18
N GLU A 36 3.93 -10.33 1.47
CA GLU A 36 2.92 -11.17 2.09
C GLU A 36 1.81 -10.26 2.60
N HIS A 37 0.58 -10.77 2.49
CA HIS A 37 -0.64 -10.14 2.92
C HIS A 37 -1.31 -11.10 3.90
N GLU A 38 -1.54 -10.64 5.13
CA GLU A 38 -2.17 -11.43 6.17
C GLU A 38 -3.40 -10.68 6.68
N HIS A 39 -4.58 -11.19 6.33
CA HIS A 39 -5.83 -10.60 6.79
C HIS A 39 -6.07 -11.02 8.25
N PRO A 40 -6.39 -10.10 9.16
CA PRO A 40 -6.60 -10.39 10.58
C PRO A 40 -7.91 -11.16 10.88
N GLY A 41 -8.63 -11.66 9.86
CA GLY A 41 -9.97 -12.23 10.04
C GLY A 41 -11.05 -11.20 10.39
N ASP A 42 -11.80 -11.43 11.48
CA ASP A 42 -12.96 -10.62 11.87
C ASP A 42 -12.53 -9.28 12.50
N LEU A 43 -12.54 -8.23 11.68
CA LEU A 43 -12.17 -6.87 12.08
C LEU A 43 -13.02 -6.33 13.22
N ALA A 44 -14.31 -6.64 13.26
CA ALA A 44 -15.21 -6.09 14.27
C ALA A 44 -14.92 -6.69 15.64
N ASN A 45 -14.79 -8.02 15.72
CA ASN A 45 -14.42 -8.70 16.96
C ASN A 45 -13.04 -8.27 17.46
N LEU A 46 -12.05 -8.17 16.57
CA LEU A 46 -10.70 -7.75 16.95
C LEU A 46 -10.64 -6.28 17.36
N PHE A 47 -11.42 -5.41 16.72
CA PHE A 47 -11.47 -4.01 17.09
C PHE A 47 -11.87 -3.85 18.55
N ASP A 48 -12.82 -4.63 19.05
CA ASP A 48 -13.32 -4.51 20.42
C ASP A 48 -12.42 -5.15 21.49
N LYS A 49 -11.42 -5.96 21.10
CA LYS A 49 -10.48 -6.59 22.02
C LYS A 49 -9.65 -5.55 22.80
N HIS A 50 -9.62 -5.66 24.13
CA HIS A 50 -8.94 -4.71 25.01
C HIS A 50 -7.42 -4.93 25.06
N ASP A 51 -7.00 -6.19 25.03
CA ASP A 51 -5.60 -6.65 25.03
C ASP A 51 -5.15 -7.05 23.61
N LEU A 52 -5.63 -6.34 22.59
CA LEU A 52 -5.28 -6.61 21.20
C LEU A 52 -3.76 -6.50 21.00
N SER A 53 -3.16 -7.51 20.40
CA SER A 53 -1.73 -7.52 20.09
C SER A 53 -1.45 -7.82 18.62
N ILE A 54 -0.18 -7.72 18.24
CA ILE A 54 0.27 -8.08 16.90
C ILE A 54 -0.04 -9.56 16.60
N GLU A 55 0.10 -10.45 17.59
CA GLU A 55 -0.15 -11.88 17.45
C GLU A 55 -1.61 -12.18 17.06
N ASP A 56 -2.56 -11.39 17.58
CA ASP A 56 -3.99 -11.51 17.21
C ASP A 56 -4.25 -11.15 15.76
N THR A 57 -3.48 -10.21 15.22
CA THR A 57 -3.64 -9.68 13.86
C THR A 57 -2.67 -10.32 12.86
N ARG A 58 -1.74 -11.16 13.34
CA ARG A 58 -0.73 -11.89 12.57
C ARG A 58 -0.62 -13.34 13.03
N SER A 59 -1.75 -14.04 13.04
CA SER A 59 -1.87 -15.41 13.54
C SER A 59 -0.99 -16.44 12.81
N GLY A 60 -0.27 -16.07 11.75
CA GLY A 60 0.69 -16.90 11.02
C GLY A 60 0.05 -18.01 10.19
N SER A 61 -1.28 -18.12 10.21
CA SER A 61 -2.03 -19.24 9.62
C SER A 61 -2.46 -19.00 8.17
N GLY A 62 -2.20 -17.82 7.60
CA GLY A 62 -2.79 -17.42 6.32
C GLY A 62 -2.12 -16.27 5.57
N ALA A 63 -0.80 -16.09 5.72
CA ALA A 63 -0.07 -15.15 4.88
C ALA A 63 -0.15 -15.61 3.41
N VAL A 64 -0.74 -14.77 2.56
CA VAL A 64 -0.85 -15.03 1.11
C VAL A 64 0.11 -14.11 0.38
N ALA A 65 0.71 -14.62 -0.70
CA ALA A 65 1.54 -13.79 -1.57
C ALA A 65 0.73 -12.59 -2.09
N ALA A 66 1.40 -11.45 -2.25
CA ALA A 66 0.76 -10.22 -2.69
C ALA A 66 1.64 -9.43 -3.66
N VAL A 67 1.04 -8.49 -4.38
CA VAL A 67 1.73 -7.49 -5.21
C VAL A 67 1.48 -6.11 -4.66
N CYS A 68 2.50 -5.24 -4.75
CA CYS A 68 2.29 -3.80 -4.58
C CYS A 68 1.55 -3.21 -5.77
N GLY A 69 0.62 -2.29 -5.50
CA GLY A 69 -0.06 -1.46 -6.48
C GLY A 69 -0.40 -0.07 -5.93
N CYS A 70 -0.77 0.83 -6.84
CA CYS A 70 -1.26 2.17 -6.58
C CYS A 70 -2.74 2.26 -6.97
N GLY A 71 -3.50 3.16 -6.34
CA GLY A 71 -4.86 3.50 -6.76
C GLY A 71 -4.91 4.34 -8.04
N ASP A 72 -3.79 4.95 -8.43
CA ASP A 72 -3.69 5.81 -9.61
C ASP A 72 -2.49 5.45 -10.52
N GLU A 73 -2.65 5.78 -11.81
CA GLU A 73 -1.66 5.52 -12.86
C GLU A 73 -0.36 6.29 -12.63
N SER A 74 -0.43 7.53 -12.11
CA SER A 74 0.75 8.38 -11.95
C SER A 74 1.72 7.84 -10.89
N GLY A 75 1.19 7.31 -9.79
CA GLY A 75 1.97 6.61 -8.76
C GLY A 75 2.68 5.39 -9.34
N ALA A 76 1.98 4.56 -10.11
CA ALA A 76 2.58 3.39 -10.74
C ALA A 76 3.67 3.78 -11.76
N ILE A 77 3.46 4.83 -12.55
CA ILE A 77 4.49 5.31 -13.47
C ILE A 77 5.74 5.79 -12.71
N TYR A 78 5.58 6.49 -11.59
CA TYR A 78 6.71 6.87 -10.72
C TYR A 78 7.50 5.63 -10.28
N TYR A 79 6.80 4.57 -9.85
CA TYR A 79 7.46 3.32 -9.48
C TYR A 79 8.21 2.67 -10.65
N ALA A 80 7.59 2.55 -11.83
CA ALA A 80 8.21 1.93 -13.01
C ALA A 80 9.43 2.71 -13.52
N CYS A 81 9.33 4.05 -13.56
CA CYS A 81 10.31 4.89 -14.25
C CYS A 81 11.42 5.42 -13.33
N ARG A 82 11.20 5.44 -12.01
CA ARG A 82 12.13 6.03 -11.04
C ARG A 82 12.48 5.10 -9.89
N HIS A 83 11.50 4.66 -9.09
CA HIS A 83 11.79 3.91 -7.87
C HIS A 83 12.39 2.52 -8.14
N ASN A 84 11.78 1.76 -9.05
CA ASN A 84 12.23 0.40 -9.38
C ASN A 84 13.32 0.38 -10.47
N ARG A 85 13.68 1.54 -11.03
CA ARG A 85 14.60 1.63 -12.15
C ARG A 85 16.05 1.54 -11.66
N SER A 86 16.85 0.71 -12.33
CA SER A 86 18.30 0.59 -12.11
C SER A 86 19.03 0.43 -13.45
N SER A 87 20.36 0.23 -13.42
CA SER A 87 21.13 -0.10 -14.64
C SER A 87 20.63 -1.38 -15.30
N ASP A 88 20.26 -2.37 -14.47
CA ASP A 88 19.88 -3.71 -14.91
C ASP A 88 18.37 -3.82 -15.17
N HIS A 89 17.58 -2.98 -14.51
CA HIS A 89 16.12 -2.93 -14.60
C HIS A 89 15.73 -1.57 -15.19
N ASN A 90 15.87 -1.44 -16.50
CA ASN A 90 15.85 -0.14 -17.19
C ASN A 90 14.66 0.04 -18.14
N THR A 91 13.84 -1.00 -18.32
CA THR A 91 12.64 -0.93 -19.16
C THR A 91 11.39 -0.91 -18.28
N PRO A 92 10.68 0.23 -18.20
CA PRO A 92 9.47 0.34 -17.39
C PRO A 92 8.31 -0.42 -18.04
N ILE A 93 7.48 -1.02 -17.20
CA ILE A 93 6.22 -1.65 -17.56
C ILE A 93 5.16 -1.15 -16.57
N LEU A 94 4.04 -0.69 -17.11
CA LEU A 94 2.84 -0.32 -16.39
C LEU A 94 1.78 -1.40 -16.60
N ILE A 95 1.22 -1.88 -15.50
CA ILE A 95 0.19 -2.91 -15.47
C ILE A 95 -1.05 -2.31 -14.81
N GLU A 96 -2.17 -2.30 -15.52
CA GLU A 96 -3.49 -1.90 -15.03
C GLU A 96 -4.34 -3.15 -14.88
N PHE A 97 -4.97 -3.32 -13.72
CA PHE A 97 -5.74 -4.51 -13.40
C PHE A 97 -6.89 -4.21 -12.44
N GLU A 98 -7.85 -5.12 -12.37
CA GLU A 98 -8.92 -5.08 -11.38
C GLU A 98 -8.67 -6.10 -10.27
N ALA A 99 -9.06 -5.76 -9.04
CA ALA A 99 -9.11 -6.70 -7.94
C ALA A 99 -10.30 -6.39 -7.03
N ASP A 100 -10.84 -7.42 -6.37
CA ASP A 100 -11.88 -7.20 -5.37
C ASP A 100 -11.32 -6.38 -4.20
N LYS A 101 -12.19 -5.58 -3.57
CA LYS A 101 -11.80 -4.77 -2.42
C LYS A 101 -11.29 -5.63 -1.26
N SER A 102 -11.88 -6.81 -1.04
CA SER A 102 -11.46 -7.78 -0.03
C SER A 102 -10.09 -8.40 -0.30
N ALA A 103 -9.59 -8.32 -1.53
CA ALA A 103 -8.25 -8.79 -1.90
C ALA A 103 -7.18 -7.70 -1.73
N ALA A 104 -7.54 -6.49 -1.33
CA ALA A 104 -6.63 -5.37 -1.18
C ALA A 104 -6.45 -4.98 0.29
N ALA A 105 -5.28 -4.48 0.64
CA ALA A 105 -5.02 -3.76 1.89
C ALA A 105 -4.13 -2.56 1.62
N VAL A 106 -4.29 -1.50 2.40
CA VAL A 106 -3.40 -0.34 2.36
C VAL A 106 -1.97 -0.79 2.74
N ASP A 107 -0.97 -0.43 1.95
CA ASP A 107 0.43 -0.60 2.34
C ASP A 107 0.81 0.48 3.36
N GLY A 108 0.64 0.16 4.64
CA GLY A 108 0.90 1.08 5.73
C GLY A 108 2.38 1.30 6.05
N LYS A 109 3.31 0.53 5.45
CA LYS A 109 4.73 0.43 5.89
C LYS A 109 5.43 1.78 5.92
N ASP A 110 5.27 2.59 4.89
CA ASP A 110 6.03 3.83 4.78
C ASP A 110 5.37 5.04 5.42
N PHE A 111 4.12 4.92 5.87
CA PHE A 111 3.40 6.09 6.41
C PHE A 111 2.50 5.70 7.58
N LEU A 112 1.45 4.93 7.33
CA LEU A 112 0.36 4.73 8.28
C LEU A 112 0.85 4.10 9.59
N TYR A 113 1.70 3.06 9.55
CA TYR A 113 2.25 2.46 10.77
C TYR A 113 3.03 3.45 11.62
N SER A 114 3.76 4.39 11.01
CA SER A 114 4.54 5.38 11.75
C SER A 114 3.62 6.42 12.40
N VAL A 115 2.55 6.81 11.71
CA VAL A 115 1.52 7.70 12.26
C VAL A 115 0.76 7.03 13.43
N PHE A 116 0.44 5.74 13.33
CA PHE A 116 -0.21 5.01 14.43
C PHE A 116 0.72 4.86 15.65
N GLN A 117 1.99 4.54 15.42
CA GLN A 117 2.96 4.32 16.50
C GLN A 117 3.38 5.60 17.23
N GLY A 118 3.50 6.74 16.53
CA GLY A 118 4.06 7.97 17.11
C GLY A 118 3.48 9.27 16.57
N GLY A 119 2.31 9.23 15.93
CA GLY A 119 1.63 10.42 15.42
C GLY A 119 1.24 11.40 16.52
N ASP A 120 1.34 12.70 16.23
CA ASP A 120 0.70 13.75 16.99
C ASP A 120 -0.78 13.82 16.61
N PRO A 121 -1.74 13.47 17.49
CA PRO A 121 -3.15 13.40 17.12
C PRO A 121 -3.69 14.71 16.52
N GLU A 122 -3.27 15.88 17.03
CA GLU A 122 -3.77 17.17 16.55
C GLU A 122 -3.35 17.43 15.10
N ARG A 123 -2.14 17.01 14.72
CA ARG A 123 -1.58 17.21 13.38
C ARG A 123 -1.96 16.08 12.42
N ALA A 124 -2.04 14.85 12.93
CA ALA A 124 -2.26 13.65 12.12
C ALA A 124 -3.74 13.44 11.76
N ARG A 125 -4.70 13.74 12.65
CA ARG A 125 -6.14 13.49 12.41
C ARG A 125 -6.63 14.10 11.09
N PRO A 126 -6.40 15.39 10.78
CA PRO A 126 -6.90 15.99 9.54
C PRO A 126 -6.28 15.35 8.29
N VAL A 127 -5.02 14.93 8.36
CA VAL A 127 -4.34 14.26 7.25
C VAL A 127 -4.89 12.85 7.05
N LEU A 128 -5.08 12.11 8.15
CA LEU A 128 -5.64 10.76 8.11
C LEU A 128 -7.05 10.78 7.53
N GLU A 129 -7.93 11.69 7.95
CA GLU A 129 -9.28 11.79 7.41
C GLU A 129 -9.30 12.09 5.92
N ARG A 130 -8.44 13.02 5.46
CA ARG A 130 -8.36 13.37 4.04
C ARG A 130 -7.75 12.26 3.17
N SER A 131 -6.80 11.50 3.70
CA SER A 131 -6.01 10.53 2.91
C SER A 131 -6.51 9.08 3.02
N PHE A 132 -7.22 8.75 4.09
CA PHE A 132 -7.69 7.40 4.44
C PHE A 132 -9.17 7.38 4.85
N GLY A 133 -9.86 8.51 4.75
CA GLY A 133 -11.29 8.64 5.06
C GLY A 133 -11.57 8.74 6.56
N LYS A 134 -12.82 9.03 6.90
CA LYS A 134 -13.26 9.16 8.31
C LYS A 134 -13.15 7.86 9.10
N ALA A 135 -13.31 6.71 8.44
CA ALA A 135 -13.26 5.39 9.08
C ALA A 135 -11.93 5.11 9.79
N VAL A 136 -10.81 5.64 9.29
CA VAL A 136 -9.48 5.43 9.90
C VAL A 136 -9.38 6.00 11.32
N GLN A 137 -10.18 7.03 11.63
CA GLN A 137 -10.07 7.80 12.88
C GLN A 137 -10.34 6.92 14.09
N ARG A 138 -11.30 5.99 14.01
CA ARG A 138 -11.62 5.10 15.15
C ARG A 138 -10.44 4.21 15.54
N TYR A 139 -9.65 3.79 14.56
CA TYR A 139 -8.47 2.97 14.78
C TYR A 139 -7.30 3.80 15.31
N ALA A 140 -7.07 4.98 14.72
CA ALA A 140 -6.02 5.89 15.16
C ALA A 140 -6.26 6.39 16.60
N ASP A 141 -7.50 6.75 16.92
CA ASP A 141 -7.89 7.23 18.25
C ASP A 141 -7.71 6.17 19.32
N ARG A 142 -8.06 4.92 19.00
CA ARG A 142 -7.85 3.78 19.90
C ARG A 142 -6.37 3.43 20.01
N ALA A 143 -5.59 3.53 18.94
CA ALA A 143 -4.14 3.34 18.99
C ALA A 143 -3.47 4.39 19.90
N TRP A 144 -3.86 5.66 19.79
CA TRP A 144 -3.27 6.76 20.55
C TRP A 144 -3.76 6.87 22.00
N SER A 145 -4.74 6.07 22.43
CA SER A 145 -5.20 6.04 23.82
C SER A 145 -4.30 5.22 24.77
N THR A 146 -3.32 4.50 24.22
CA THR A 146 -2.35 3.68 24.95
C THR A 146 -0.94 3.99 24.47
N GLU A 147 0.08 3.73 25.29
CA GLU A 147 1.51 3.79 24.88
C GLU A 147 2.05 2.44 24.36
N ASP A 148 1.24 1.38 24.40
CA ASP A 148 1.62 0.05 23.92
C ASP A 148 1.78 0.03 22.39
N GLN A 149 3.01 -0.18 21.94
CA GLN A 149 3.34 -0.25 20.51
C GLN A 149 2.77 -1.49 19.83
N SER A 150 2.65 -2.63 20.53
CA SER A 150 2.04 -3.84 19.98
C SER A 150 0.58 -3.58 19.64
N PHE A 151 -0.15 -2.97 20.59
CA PHE A 151 -1.54 -2.57 20.40
C PHE A 151 -1.70 -1.54 19.27
N ARG A 152 -0.85 -0.50 19.23
CA ARG A 152 -0.86 0.52 18.16
C ARG A 152 -0.66 -0.08 16.78
N ILE A 153 0.28 -1.01 16.64
CA ILE A 153 0.54 -1.74 15.39
C ILE A 153 -0.66 -2.62 15.02
N ALA A 154 -1.25 -3.32 15.99
CA ALA A 154 -2.42 -4.16 15.76
C ALA A 154 -3.63 -3.35 15.28
N MET A 155 -3.89 -2.17 15.86
CA MET A 155 -4.92 -1.26 15.38
C MET A 155 -4.66 -0.79 13.94
N CYS A 156 -3.41 -0.53 13.58
CA CYS A 156 -3.05 -0.22 12.20
C CYS A 156 -3.28 -1.42 11.27
N ASN A 157 -2.98 -2.66 11.71
CA ASN A 157 -3.29 -3.88 10.96
C ASN A 157 -4.79 -3.96 10.68
N LEU A 158 -5.66 -3.68 11.66
CA LEU A 158 -7.10 -3.65 11.41
C LEU A 158 -7.50 -2.55 10.41
N ALA A 159 -6.93 -1.35 10.54
CA ALA A 159 -7.26 -0.20 9.70
C ALA A 159 -6.92 -0.44 8.22
N ILE A 160 -5.78 -1.07 7.91
CA ILE A 160 -5.37 -1.28 6.51
C ILE A 160 -6.27 -2.27 5.75
N HIS A 161 -7.05 -3.09 6.47
CA HIS A 161 -8.01 -4.03 5.91
C HIS A 161 -9.46 -3.53 5.96
N ASP A 162 -9.74 -2.39 6.59
CA ASP A 162 -11.09 -1.85 6.65
C ASP A 162 -11.55 -1.40 5.24
N PRO A 163 -12.68 -1.93 4.73
CA PRO A 163 -13.16 -1.62 3.38
C PRO A 163 -13.47 -0.14 3.13
N GLU A 164 -13.82 0.64 4.15
CA GLU A 164 -14.04 2.09 4.00
C GLU A 164 -12.71 2.84 3.92
N VAL A 165 -11.70 2.38 4.68
CA VAL A 165 -10.34 2.94 4.65
C VAL A 165 -9.67 2.67 3.31
N ILE A 166 -9.76 1.43 2.80
CA ILE A 166 -9.22 1.04 1.49
C ILE A 166 -9.83 1.90 0.38
N GLU A 167 -11.15 2.09 0.40
CA GLU A 167 -11.85 2.84 -0.63
C GLU A 167 -11.52 4.34 -0.59
N ALA A 168 -11.44 4.92 0.61
CA ALA A 168 -11.04 6.32 0.75
C ALA A 168 -9.59 6.54 0.33
N HIS A 169 -8.68 5.65 0.72
CA HIS A 169 -7.28 5.74 0.32
C HIS A 169 -7.08 5.55 -1.18
N HIS A 170 -7.92 4.73 -1.82
CA HIS A 170 -7.87 4.50 -3.26
C HIS A 170 -8.18 5.78 -4.06
N LYS A 171 -9.10 6.60 -3.52
CA LYS A 171 -9.49 7.90 -4.08
C LYS A 171 -8.63 9.06 -3.56
N ASN A 172 -7.54 8.79 -2.82
CA ASN A 172 -6.73 9.84 -2.23
C ASN A 172 -6.03 10.68 -3.30
N GLU A 173 -6.18 12.00 -3.20
CA GLU A 173 -5.52 12.96 -4.09
C GLU A 173 -4.26 13.58 -3.46
N LEU A 174 -4.11 13.47 -2.14
CA LEU A 174 -2.96 14.01 -1.39
C LEU A 174 -1.71 13.20 -1.67
N VAL A 175 -0.63 13.90 -2.03
CA VAL A 175 0.71 13.32 -2.17
C VAL A 175 1.36 13.25 -0.78
N LEU A 176 1.61 12.04 -0.32
CA LEU A 176 2.26 11.73 0.94
C LEU A 176 3.75 11.47 0.72
N ALA A 177 4.59 12.03 1.57
CA ALA A 177 5.98 11.63 1.71
C ALA A 177 6.16 10.77 2.97
N GLY A 178 6.46 9.49 2.78
CA GLY A 178 6.68 8.50 3.82
C GLY A 178 8.12 8.39 4.30
N ARG A 179 8.41 7.28 4.97
CA ARG A 179 9.77 6.86 5.34
C ARG A 179 10.62 6.65 4.08
N HIS A 180 11.94 6.73 4.25
CA HIS A 180 12.90 6.52 3.17
C HIS A 180 12.71 7.42 1.93
N GLY A 181 11.98 8.53 2.07
CA GLY A 181 11.70 9.45 0.97
C GLY A 181 10.74 8.87 -0.08
N THR A 182 9.93 7.86 0.25
CA THR A 182 8.89 7.38 -0.67
C THR A 182 7.82 8.45 -0.84
N ILE A 183 7.36 8.63 -2.08
CA ILE A 183 6.38 9.65 -2.46
C ILE A 183 5.25 8.92 -3.20
N PHE A 184 4.03 9.04 -2.69
CA PHE A 184 2.87 8.34 -3.24
C PHE A 184 1.57 9.03 -2.84
N ARG A 185 0.52 8.89 -3.65
CA ARG A 185 -0.84 9.22 -3.22
C ARG A 185 -1.47 8.04 -2.51
N SER A 186 -1.33 6.87 -3.10
CA SER A 186 -1.83 5.64 -2.52
C SER A 186 -0.91 4.47 -2.78
N ALA A 187 -0.85 3.57 -1.81
CA ALA A 187 -0.07 2.34 -1.86
C ALA A 187 -0.90 1.20 -1.27
N PHE A 188 -0.91 0.07 -1.99
CA PHE A 188 -1.68 -1.11 -1.63
C PHE A 188 -0.84 -2.37 -1.79
N THR A 189 -1.18 -3.38 -1.01
CA THR A 189 -0.91 -4.78 -1.34
C THR A 189 -2.19 -5.40 -1.88
N VAL A 190 -2.08 -6.22 -2.92
CA VAL A 190 -3.19 -6.98 -3.49
C VAL A 190 -2.81 -8.45 -3.53
N THR A 191 -3.68 -9.30 -3.00
CA THR A 191 -3.49 -10.75 -2.92
C THR A 191 -3.28 -11.37 -4.30
N LEU A 192 -2.36 -12.31 -4.39
CA LEU A 192 -2.06 -13.11 -5.57
C LEU A 192 -2.80 -14.47 -5.53
N PRO A 193 -3.09 -15.06 -6.71
CA PRO A 193 -2.84 -14.52 -8.05
C PRO A 193 -3.85 -13.45 -8.47
N VAL A 194 -3.43 -12.54 -9.35
CA VAL A 194 -4.35 -11.71 -10.15
C VAL A 194 -4.46 -12.38 -11.52
N GLY A 195 -5.63 -12.93 -11.85
CA GLY A 195 -5.83 -13.69 -13.09
C GLY A 195 -5.68 -12.83 -14.35
N PRO A 196 -5.35 -13.43 -15.51
CA PRO A 196 -5.20 -12.70 -16.78
C PRO A 196 -6.46 -11.96 -17.20
N GLU A 197 -7.65 -12.47 -16.86
CA GLU A 197 -8.94 -11.83 -17.11
C GLU A 197 -9.14 -10.51 -16.35
N ALA A 198 -8.40 -10.33 -15.25
CA ALA A 198 -8.42 -9.10 -14.47
C ALA A 198 -7.39 -8.07 -14.97
N ILE A 199 -6.50 -8.45 -15.89
CA ILE A 199 -5.54 -7.53 -16.50
C ILE A 199 -6.25 -6.71 -17.56
N ILE A 200 -6.34 -5.40 -17.35
CA ILE A 200 -6.96 -4.45 -18.29
C ILE A 200 -5.96 -4.07 -19.37
N ARG A 201 -4.73 -3.74 -18.97
CA ARG A 201 -3.71 -3.20 -19.88
C ARG A 201 -2.31 -3.47 -19.34
N VAL A 202 -1.41 -3.85 -20.23
CA VAL A 202 0.04 -3.87 -19.98
C VAL A 202 0.70 -3.01 -21.04
N SER A 203 1.51 -2.05 -20.64
CA SER A 203 2.10 -1.08 -21.58
C SER A 203 3.46 -0.58 -21.12
N HIS A 204 4.22 0.00 -22.05
CA HIS A 204 5.42 0.76 -21.74
C HIS A 204 5.04 2.23 -21.49
N PRO A 205 5.09 2.72 -20.26
CA PRO A 205 4.75 4.11 -19.99
C PRO A 205 5.84 5.02 -20.57
N VAL A 206 5.42 6.19 -21.04
CA VAL A 206 6.39 7.25 -21.39
C VAL A 206 7.06 7.71 -20.09
N PRO A 207 8.39 7.65 -19.96
CA PRO A 207 9.07 8.12 -18.78
C PRO A 207 8.73 9.59 -18.52
N THR A 208 8.12 9.87 -17.38
CA THR A 208 7.90 11.25 -16.95
C THR A 208 9.08 11.68 -16.09
N GLN A 209 9.52 12.93 -16.26
CA GLN A 209 10.45 13.55 -15.31
C GLN A 209 9.73 14.07 -14.06
N PHE A 210 8.39 13.95 -14.03
CA PHE A 210 7.57 14.50 -12.97
C PHE A 210 7.66 13.65 -11.72
N VAL A 211 8.14 14.25 -10.64
CA VAL A 211 7.95 13.71 -9.30
C VAL A 211 6.97 14.63 -8.59
N PRO A 212 5.84 14.08 -8.11
CA PRO A 212 4.87 14.88 -7.39
C PRO A 212 5.53 15.48 -6.15
N GLN A 213 5.25 16.75 -5.88
CA GLN A 213 5.67 17.39 -4.64
C GLN A 213 4.75 16.89 -3.51
N PRO A 214 5.31 16.53 -2.33
CA PRO A 214 4.49 16.07 -1.23
C PRO A 214 3.67 17.22 -0.65
N ASP A 215 2.37 17.00 -0.53
CA ASP A 215 1.44 17.88 0.20
C ASP A 215 1.66 17.71 1.71
N VAL A 216 2.00 16.50 2.15
CA VAL A 216 2.24 16.16 3.55
C VAL A 216 3.48 15.29 3.68
N ARG A 217 4.32 15.57 4.67
CA ARG A 217 5.48 14.76 5.01
C ARG A 217 5.26 14.07 6.36
N LEU A 218 5.64 12.80 6.46
CA LEU A 218 5.52 12.02 7.68
C LEU A 218 6.21 12.70 8.88
N VAL A 219 7.35 13.34 8.65
CA VAL A 219 8.12 14.07 9.69
C VAL A 219 7.29 15.18 10.35
N ASP A 220 6.31 15.72 9.64
CA ASP A 220 5.41 16.76 10.15
C ASP A 220 4.24 16.18 10.94
N LEU A 221 4.11 14.86 11.05
CA LEU A 221 2.98 14.21 11.72
C LEU A 221 3.40 13.43 12.95
N VAL A 222 4.67 13.03 13.07
CA VAL A 222 5.12 12.18 14.16
C VAL A 222 5.94 12.96 15.17
N ARG A 223 5.76 12.60 16.45
CA ARG A 223 6.61 13.08 17.54
C ARG A 223 7.81 12.16 17.62
N PHE A 224 8.92 12.52 16.97
CA PHE A 224 10.18 11.85 17.26
C PHE A 224 10.56 12.19 18.71
N ALA A 225 10.75 11.16 19.54
CA ALA A 225 11.44 11.35 20.81
C ALA A 225 12.81 11.98 20.51
N LYS A 226 13.10 13.13 21.11
CA LYS A 226 14.43 13.71 21.12
C LYS A 226 15.37 12.86 21.95
#